data_AF-A0A2T0BRQ5-F1
#
_entry.id   AF-A0A2T0BRQ5-F1
#
_cell.length_a   1.000
_cell.length_b   1.000
_cell.length_c   1.000
_cell.angle_alpha   90.00
_cell.angle_beta   90.00
_cell.angle_gamma   90.00
#
_symmetry.space_group_name_H-M   'P 1'
#
loop_
_entity.id
_entity.type
_entity.pdbx_description
1 polymer ?
#
loop_
_entity_poly.entity_id
_entity_poly.type
_entity_poly.pdbx_seq_one_letter_code
_entity_poly.pdbx_strand_id
1 'polypeptide(L)' 'MMDISLIFKIAGVGIIVILINKVLEASGKGDYAVLTNLTGILIVLMMVINLVNKLFNTVRTMFQL' A
#
# COMPACT_ATOMS: atom_id res chain seq x y z
N MET A 1 2.24 -21.23 -6.88
CA MET A 1 1.54 -20.07 -7.48
C MET A 1 1.33 -19.02 -6.40
N MET A 2 2.41 -18.37 -5.98
CA MET A 2 2.41 -17.27 -5.01
C MET A 2 3.34 -16.19 -5.60
N ASP A 3 3.19 -14.94 -5.18
CA ASP A 3 3.96 -13.73 -5.56
C ASP A 3 3.29 -12.74 -6.54
N ILE A 4 2.69 -13.19 -7.65
CA ILE A 4 2.07 -12.23 -8.60
C ILE A 4 0.91 -11.44 -7.97
N SER A 5 0.09 -12.07 -7.11
CA SER A 5 -1.03 -11.40 -6.45
C SER A 5 -0.58 -10.24 -5.54
N LEU A 6 0.60 -10.37 -4.92
CA LEU A 6 1.15 -9.31 -4.06
C LEU A 6 1.63 -8.13 -4.89
N ILE A 7 2.35 -8.41 -5.98
CA ILE A 7 2.82 -7.40 -6.94
C ILE A 7 1.62 -6.65 -7.53
N PHE A 8 0.56 -7.35 -7.95
CA PHE A 8 -0.67 -6.73 -8.45
C PHE A 8 -1.38 -5.88 -7.40
N LYS A 9 -1.40 -6.28 -6.13
CA LYS A 9 -1.98 -5.46 -5.05
C LYS A 9 -1.21 -4.14 -4.87
N ILE A 10 0.12 -4.21 -4.83
CA ILE A 10 0.96 -3.02 -4.66
C ILE A 10 0.83 -2.10 -5.90
N ALA A 11 0.89 -2.68 -7.11
CA ALA A 11 0.73 -1.95 -8.36
C ALA A 11 -0.66 -1.29 -8.48
N GLY A 12 -1.73 -2.00 -8.09
CA GLY A 12 -3.09 -1.46 -8.10
C GLY A 12 -3.25 -0.26 -7.18
N VAL A 13 -2.71 -0.32 -5.96
CA VAL A 13 -2.69 0.83 -5.05
C VAL A 13 -1.91 2.00 -5.66
N GLY A 14 -0.74 1.74 -6.24
CA GLY A 14 0.08 2.78 -6.89
C GLY A 14 -0.67 3.49 -8.03
N ILE A 15 -1.33 2.73 -8.92
CA ILE A 15 -2.12 3.31 -10.02
C ILE A 15 -3.25 4.18 -9.47
N ILE A 16 -4.00 3.70 -8.47
CA ILE A 16 -5.11 4.45 -7.88
C ILE A 16 -4.61 5.75 -7.26
N VAL A 17 -3.53 5.72 -6.46
CA VAL A 17 -2.96 6.92 -5.83
C VAL A 17 -2.53 7.95 -6.88
N ILE A 18 -1.87 7.52 -7.96
CA ILE A 18 -1.44 8.41 -9.05
C ILE A 18 -2.64 9.03 -9.77
N LEU A 19 -3.67 8.24 -10.05
CA LEU A 19 -4.88 8.75 -10.69
C LEU A 19 -5.58 9.78 -9.81
N ILE A 20 -5.72 9.50 -8.51
CA ILE A 20 -6.31 10.46 -7.57
C ILE A 20 -5.48 11.74 -7.53
N ASN A 21 -4.15 11.63 -7.39
CA ASN A 21 -3.26 12.78 -7.36
C ASN A 21 -3.43 13.66 -8.63
N LYS A 22 -3.36 13.06 -9.83
CA LYS A 22 -3.57 13.79 -11.09
C LYS A 22 -4.94 14.46 -11.19
N VAL A 23 -5.99 13.82 -10.72
CA VAL A 23 -7.35 14.39 -10.72
C VAL A 23 -7.44 15.58 -9.76
N LEU A 24 -6.82 15.49 -8.59
CA LEU A 24 -6.79 16.59 -7.62
C LEU A 24 -5.96 17.79 -8.10
N GLU A 25 -4.81 17.55 -8.72
CA GLU A 25 -4.03 18.60 -9.38
C GLU A 25 -4.83 19.27 -10.50
N ALA A 26 -5.48 18.47 -11.37
CA ALA A 26 -6.33 18.99 -12.45
C ALA A 26 -7.55 19.78 -11.93
N SER A 27 -8.02 19.48 -10.72
CA SER A 27 -9.12 20.19 -10.06
C SER A 27 -8.69 21.47 -9.34
N GLY A 28 -7.41 21.87 -9.43
CA GLY A 28 -6.87 23.05 -8.75
C GLY A 28 -6.69 22.87 -7.24
N LYS A 29 -6.77 21.63 -6.73
CA LYS A 29 -6.65 21.28 -5.30
C LYS A 29 -5.28 20.70 -4.97
N GLY A 30 -4.21 21.45 -5.30
CA GLY A 30 -2.82 21.01 -5.13
C GLY A 30 -2.48 20.60 -3.69
N ASP A 31 -3.01 21.29 -2.68
CA ASP A 31 -2.76 20.96 -1.26
C ASP A 31 -3.27 19.56 -0.88
N TYR A 32 -4.40 19.16 -1.46
CA TYR A 32 -4.97 17.82 -1.23
C TYR A 32 -4.23 16.75 -2.03
N ALA A 33 -3.60 17.09 -3.16
CA ALA A 33 -2.77 16.17 -3.92
C ALA A 33 -1.52 15.75 -3.11
N VAL A 34 -0.90 16.70 -2.39
CA VAL A 34 0.23 16.44 -1.48
C VAL A 34 -0.19 15.48 -0.36
N LEU A 35 -1.32 15.75 0.30
CA LEU A 35 -1.88 14.89 1.35
C LEU A 35 -2.23 13.48 0.84
N THR A 36 -2.72 13.38 -0.41
CA THR A 36 -3.01 12.09 -1.05
C THR A 36 -1.73 11.29 -1.28
N ASN A 37 -0.66 11.93 -1.74
CA ASN A 37 0.61 11.26 -1.99
C ASN A 37 1.21 10.69 -0.69
N LEU A 38 1.17 11.47 0.40
CA LEU A 38 1.57 11.01 1.73
C LEU A 38 0.71 9.81 2.18
N THR A 39 -0.61 9.90 1.98
CA THR A 39 -1.54 8.81 2.31
C THR A 39 -1.22 7.55 1.49
N GLY A 40 -0.87 7.69 0.21
CA GLY A 40 -0.43 6.58 -0.64
C GLY A 40 0.79 5.86 -0.06
N ILE A 41 1.79 6.61 0.42
CA ILE A 41 2.96 6.04 1.11
C ILE A 41 2.53 5.30 2.38
N LEU A 42 1.67 5.88 3.20
CA LEU A 42 1.18 5.25 4.43
C LEU A 42 0.44 3.93 4.16
N ILE A 43 -0.36 3.86 3.09
CA ILE A 43 -1.05 2.62 2.70
C ILE A 43 -0.05 1.53 2.34
N VAL A 44 1.00 1.87 1.59
CA VAL A 44 2.06 0.90 1.24
C VAL A 44 2.78 0.42 2.50
N LEU A 45 3.11 1.32 3.44
CA LEU A 45 3.74 0.95 4.71
C LEU A 45 2.84 0.00 5.53
N MET A 46 1.54 0.28 5.62
CA MET A 46 0.58 -0.63 6.28
C MET A 46 0.54 -2.02 5.63
N MET A 47 0.68 -2.08 4.30
CA MET A 47 0.76 -3.37 3.59
C MET A 47 2.02 -4.15 3.96
N VAL A 48 3.17 -3.47 4.07
CA VAL A 48 4.43 -4.09 4.52
C VAL A 48 4.31 -4.58 5.95
N ILE A 49 3.74 -3.81 6.87
CA ILE A 49 3.53 -4.21 8.26
C ILE A 49 2.70 -5.51 8.33
N ASN A 50 1.63 -5.60 7.55
CA ASN A 50 0.81 -6.82 7.50
C ASN A 50 1.58 -8.04 6.98
N LEU A 51 2.51 -7.86 6.02
CA LEU A 51 3.38 -8.94 5.56
C LEU A 51 4.36 -9.39 6.64
N VAL A 52 4.94 -8.44 7.37
CA VAL A 52 5.82 -8.74 8.52
C VAL A 52 5.05 -9.48 9.60
N ASN A 53 3.84 -9.04 9.95
CA ASN A 53 2.96 -9.73 10.90
C ASN A 53 2.63 -11.16 10.45
N LYS A 54 2.37 -11.36 9.16
CA LYS A 54 2.11 -12.70 8.61
C LYS A 54 3.33 -13.61 8.74
N LEU A 55 4.53 -13.08 8.48
CA LEU A 55 5.78 -13.82 8.68
C LEU A 55 5.98 -14.16 10.16
N PHE A 56 5.80 -13.19 11.05
CA PHE A 56 5.91 -13.40 12.50
C PHE A 56 4.93 -14.45 13.01
N ASN A 57 3.67 -14.40 12.58
CA ASN A 57 2.67 -15.41 12.93
C ASN A 57 3.06 -16.78 12.39
N THR A 58 3.56 -16.86 11.14
CA THR A 58 4.02 -18.11 10.55
C THR A 58 5.16 -18.72 11.36
N VAL A 59 6.12 -17.90 11.77
CA VAL A 59 7.23 -18.29 12.66
C VAL A 59 6.65 -18.77 14.00
N ARG A 60 5.80 -17.98 14.65
CA ARG A 60 5.20 -18.35 15.94
C ARG A 60 4.44 -19.69 15.88
N THR A 61 3.68 -19.93 14.82
CA THR A 61 2.96 -21.20 14.59
C THR A 61 3.91 -22.37 14.38
N MET A 62 5.02 -22.17 13.65
CA MET A 62 6.07 -23.19 13.46
C MET A 62 6.75 -23.54 14.78
N PHE A 63 6.90 -22.58 15.69
CA PHE A 63 7.49 -22.77 17.02
C PHE A 63 6.47 -23.14 18.11
N GLN A 64 5.20 -23.44 17.76
CA GLN A 64 4.15 -23.89 18.68
C GLN A 64 3.94 -23.01 19.94
N LEU A 65 3.91 -21.67 19.78
CA LEU A 65 3.58 -20.68 20.82
C LEU A 65 2.19 -20.05 20.66
#